data_AF-A0A258YH95-F1
#
_entry.id   AF-A0A258YH95-F1
#
_cell.length_a   1.000
_cell.length_b   1.000
_cell.length_c   1.000
_cell.angle_alpha   90.00
_cell.angle_beta   90.00
_cell.angle_gamma   90.00
#
_symmetry.space_group_name_H-M   'P 1'
#
loop_
_entity.id
_entity.type
_entity.pdbx_description
1 polymer ?
#
loop_
_entity_poly.entity_id
_entity_poly.type
_entity_poly.pdbx_seq_one_letter_code
_entity_poly.pdbx_strand_id
1 'polypeptide(L)'
;MQAPHNTETLSLAILMLEKRRELYFDELKANLEFSYKSLQPVNLVKTGFRELVGSPEVKQGLFSSLVGLAGGFITKKMIIGPAAGMIRNSIGTVMQIIMTNLVSRKTATLIADDSETVNSNNKQS
;
A
#
# COMPACT_ATOMS: atom_id res chain seq x y z
N MET A 1 40.00 -19.47 -78.22
CA MET A 1 39.93 -20.20 -76.93
C MET A 1 39.05 -19.36 -76.02
N GLN A 2 37.78 -19.75 -75.86
CA GLN A 2 36.73 -18.91 -75.24
C GLN A 2 36.57 -19.30 -73.76
N ALA A 3 36.46 -18.30 -72.89
CA ALA A 3 36.50 -18.40 -71.43
C ALA A 3 35.28 -19.12 -70.84
N PRO A 4 35.43 -20.34 -70.27
CA PRO A 4 34.38 -21.01 -69.52
C PRO A 4 34.47 -20.74 -68.00
N HIS A 5 35.52 -20.05 -67.53
CA HIS A 5 35.92 -20.04 -66.12
C HIS A 5 35.40 -18.85 -65.28
N ASN A 6 34.60 -17.96 -65.89
CA ASN A 6 34.16 -16.74 -65.20
C ASN A 6 32.75 -16.87 -64.62
N THR A 7 31.86 -17.62 -65.26
CA THR A 7 30.45 -17.71 -64.89
C THR A 7 30.22 -18.64 -63.70
N GLU A 8 30.90 -19.79 -63.67
CA GLU A 8 30.82 -20.72 -62.54
C GLU A 8 31.45 -20.12 -61.27
N THR A 9 32.62 -19.48 -61.43
CA THR A 9 33.31 -18.78 -60.34
C THR A 9 32.47 -17.65 -59.77
N LEU A 10 31.80 -16.88 -60.63
CA LEU A 10 30.90 -15.81 -60.19
C LEU A 10 29.67 -16.36 -59.48
N SER A 11 29.07 -17.45 -59.97
CA SER A 11 27.93 -18.10 -59.33
C SER A 11 28.28 -18.67 -57.96
N LEU A 12 29.46 -19.28 -57.81
CA LEU A 12 29.94 -19.78 -56.52
C LEU A 12 30.22 -18.64 -55.55
N ALA A 13 30.80 -17.53 -56.03
CA ALA A 13 31.02 -16.34 -55.22
C ALA A 13 29.70 -15.71 -54.75
N ILE A 14 28.69 -15.62 -55.63
CA ILE A 14 27.34 -15.12 -55.27
C ILE A 14 26.71 -16.00 -54.19
N LEU A 15 26.73 -17.33 -54.37
CA LEU A 15 26.16 -18.27 -53.41
C LEU A 15 26.86 -18.18 -52.04
N MET A 16 28.19 -18.03 -52.03
CA MET A 16 28.96 -17.84 -50.82
C MET A 16 28.61 -16.51 -50.11
N LEU A 17 28.43 -15.43 -50.88
CA LEU A 17 28.03 -14.13 -50.34
C LEU A 17 26.59 -14.13 -49.82
N GLU A 18 25.67 -14.83 -50.47
CA GLU A 18 24.28 -14.99 -50.01
C GLU A 18 24.21 -15.75 -48.69
N LYS A 19 24.90 -16.89 -48.59
CA LYS A 19 24.99 -17.64 -47.32
C LYS A 19 25.58 -16.81 -46.19
N ARG A 20 26.62 -16.03 -46.51
CA ARG A 20 27.24 -15.13 -45.53
C ARG A 20 26.27 -14.03 -45.09
N ARG A 21 25.51 -13.45 -46.02
CA ARG A 21 24.51 -12.41 -45.72
C ARG A 21 23.39 -12.94 -44.84
N GLU A 22 22.90 -14.16 -45.10
CA GLU A 22 21.85 -14.80 -44.31
C GLU A 22 22.30 -15.05 -42.87
N LEU A 23 23.51 -15.58 -42.68
CA LEU A 23 24.11 -15.78 -41.36
C LEU A 23 24.25 -14.47 -40.56
N TYR A 24 24.75 -13.41 -41.20
CA TYR A 24 24.86 -12.10 -40.54
C TYR A 24 23.50 -11.49 -40.21
N PHE A 25 22.49 -11.71 -41.06
CA PHE A 25 21.15 -11.20 -40.83
C PHE A 25 20.47 -11.90 -39.65
N ASP A 26 20.61 -13.21 -39.54
CA ASP A 26 20.08 -13.99 -38.41
C ASP A 26 20.79 -13.65 -37.10
N GLU A 27 22.11 -13.48 -37.11
CA GLU A 27 22.87 -13.06 -35.93
C GLU A 27 22.48 -11.64 -35.49
N LEU A 28 22.30 -10.70 -36.43
CA LEU A 28 21.87 -9.35 -36.12
C LEU A 28 20.44 -9.33 -35.56
N LYS A 29 19.54 -10.14 -36.13
CA LYS A 29 18.17 -10.28 -35.65
C LYS A 29 18.11 -10.89 -34.24
N ALA A 30 18.95 -11.87 -33.94
CA ALA A 30 19.06 -12.46 -32.60
C ALA A 30 19.55 -11.44 -31.56
N ASN A 31 20.57 -10.64 -31.89
CA ASN A 31 21.09 -9.59 -31.02
C ASN A 31 20.09 -8.44 -30.79
N LEU A 32 19.34 -8.07 -31.84
CA LEU A 32 18.25 -7.10 -31.76
C LEU A 32 17.09 -7.62 -30.92
N GLU A 33 16.70 -8.90 -31.07
CA GLU A 33 15.61 -9.49 -30.28
C GLU A 33 15.98 -9.61 -28.80
N PHE A 34 17.23 -9.97 -28.49
CA PHE A 34 17.74 -10.00 -27.12
C PHE A 34 17.74 -8.59 -26.49
N SER A 35 18.23 -7.60 -27.22
CA SER A 35 18.22 -6.20 -26.77
C SER A 35 16.79 -5.66 -26.63
N TYR A 36 15.90 -6.01 -27.57
CA TYR A 36 14.49 -5.62 -27.54
C TYR A 36 13.76 -6.24 -26.35
N LYS A 37 13.96 -7.54 -26.08
CA LYS A 37 13.43 -8.22 -24.88
C LYS A 37 13.98 -7.64 -23.58
N SER A 38 15.24 -7.18 -23.57
CA SER A 38 15.82 -6.49 -22.41
C SER A 38 15.26 -5.08 -22.22
N LEU A 39 14.89 -4.39 -23.30
CA LEU A 39 14.28 -3.05 -23.28
C LEU A 39 12.75 -3.10 -23.13
N GLN A 40 12.14 -4.29 -23.16
CA GLN A 40 10.71 -4.43 -22.91
C GLN A 40 10.42 -4.00 -21.46
N PRO A 41 9.61 -2.95 -21.25
CA PRO A 41 9.31 -2.44 -19.92
C PRO A 41 8.63 -3.47 -19.03
N VAL A 42 8.02 -4.51 -19.62
CA VAL A 42 7.46 -5.66 -18.89
C VAL A 42 8.52 -6.40 -18.08
N ASN A 43 9.73 -6.56 -18.61
CA ASN A 43 10.81 -7.24 -17.91
C ASN A 43 11.41 -6.35 -16.81
N LEU A 44 11.46 -5.02 -17.03
CA LEU A 44 11.86 -4.02 -16.04
C LEU A 44 10.85 -3.90 -14.87
N VAL A 45 9.55 -3.97 -15.17
CA VAL A 45 8.51 -3.98 -14.13
C VAL A 45 8.59 -5.28 -13.32
N LYS A 46 8.87 -6.42 -13.96
CA LYS A 46 9.01 -7.71 -13.25
C LYS A 46 10.22 -7.73 -12.32
N THR A 47 11.36 -7.19 -12.74
CA THR A 47 12.55 -7.10 -11.87
C THR A 47 12.38 -6.01 -10.80
N GLY A 48 11.94 -4.82 -11.18
CA GLY A 48 11.70 -3.70 -10.26
C GLY A 48 10.64 -4.03 -9.20
N PHE A 49 9.51 -4.64 -9.58
CA PHE A 49 8.49 -5.07 -8.61
C PHE A 49 9.01 -6.18 -7.68
N ARG A 50 9.84 -7.11 -8.19
CA ARG A 50 10.42 -8.17 -7.35
C ARG A 50 11.48 -7.65 -6.39
N GLU A 51 12.23 -6.61 -6.77
CA GLU A 51 13.19 -5.94 -5.90
C GLU A 51 12.50 -5.04 -4.86
N LEU A 52 11.46 -4.30 -5.27
CA LEU A 52 10.63 -3.50 -4.38
C LEU A 52 9.86 -4.35 -3.37
N VAL A 53 9.29 -5.48 -3.79
CA VAL A 53 8.65 -6.42 -2.85
C VAL A 53 9.69 -7.28 -2.14
N GLY A 54 10.93 -7.36 -2.61
CA GLY A 54 11.99 -8.17 -2.03
C GLY A 54 12.66 -7.53 -0.81
N SER A 55 12.76 -6.19 -0.78
CA SER A 55 13.45 -5.48 0.30
C SER A 55 12.62 -5.41 1.59
N PRO A 56 13.24 -5.63 2.77
CA PRO A 56 12.55 -5.56 4.06
C PRO A 56 11.93 -4.19 4.34
N GLU A 57 12.64 -3.09 4.02
CA GLU A 57 12.13 -1.73 4.27
C GLU A 57 10.87 -1.42 3.45
N VAL A 58 10.82 -1.83 2.18
CA VAL A 58 9.66 -1.53 1.32
C VAL A 58 8.47 -2.40 1.70
N LYS A 59 8.67 -3.68 2.07
CA LYS A 59 7.60 -4.51 2.65
C LYS A 59 7.00 -3.87 3.90
N GLN A 60 7.85 -3.35 4.78
CA GLN A 60 7.40 -2.71 6.03
C GLN A 60 6.69 -1.38 5.74
N GLY A 61 7.18 -0.58 4.80
CA GLY A 61 6.53 0.66 4.35
C GLY A 61 5.18 0.42 3.66
N LEU A 62 5.08 -0.61 2.82
CA LEU A 62 3.83 -1.00 2.15
C LEU A 62 2.83 -1.61 3.13
N PHE A 63 3.27 -2.47 4.04
CA PHE A 63 2.42 -3.06 5.07
C PHE A 63 1.88 -1.98 6.01
N SER A 64 2.74 -1.09 6.51
CA SER A 64 2.31 0.03 7.36
C SER A 64 1.34 0.96 6.64
N SER A 65 1.58 1.26 5.36
CA SER A 65 0.67 2.06 4.53
C SER A 65 -0.66 1.36 4.27
N LEU A 66 -0.64 0.06 3.98
CA LEU A 66 -1.85 -0.75 3.78
C LEU A 66 -2.66 -0.85 5.08
N VAL A 67 -2.00 -1.07 6.21
CA VAL A 67 -2.63 -1.08 7.54
C VAL A 67 -3.20 0.30 7.87
N GLY A 68 -2.49 1.39 7.57
CA GLY A 68 -2.98 2.75 7.75
C GLY A 68 -4.20 3.06 6.87
N LEU A 69 -4.20 2.62 5.61
CA LEU A 69 -5.33 2.79 4.69
C LEU A 69 -6.52 1.92 5.08
N ALA A 70 -6.30 0.64 5.36
CA ALA A 70 -7.34 -0.29 5.77
C ALA A 70 -7.92 0.12 7.13
N GLY A 71 -7.06 0.41 8.10
CA GLY A 71 -7.43 0.91 9.42
C GLY A 71 -8.17 2.25 9.33
N GLY A 72 -7.68 3.19 8.52
CA GLY A 72 -8.33 4.48 8.28
C GLY A 72 -9.69 4.35 7.60
N PHE A 73 -9.83 3.43 6.64
CA PHE A 73 -11.11 3.14 5.99
C PHE A 73 -12.12 2.49 6.93
N ILE A 74 -11.69 1.50 7.72
CA ILE A 74 -12.52 0.85 8.74
C ILE A 74 -12.94 1.89 9.80
N THR A 75 -11.99 2.71 10.27
CA THR A 75 -12.23 3.79 11.23
C THR A 75 -13.22 4.81 10.68
N LYS A 76 -13.03 5.25 9.43
CA LYS A 76 -13.97 6.17 8.76
C LYS A 76 -15.37 5.57 8.66
N LYS A 77 -15.47 4.27 8.35
CA LYS A 77 -16.75 3.55 8.27
C LYS A 77 -17.40 3.35 9.64
N MET A 78 -16.61 3.19 10.70
CA MET A 78 -17.07 3.09 12.08
C MET A 78 -17.48 4.45 12.67
N ILE A 79 -16.79 5.55 12.35
CA ILE A 79 -17.04 6.88 12.94
C ILE A 79 -18.06 7.71 12.14
N ILE A 80 -18.14 7.53 10.81
CA ILE A 80 -18.97 8.38 9.93
C ILE A 80 -20.07 7.56 9.23
N GLY A 81 -19.98 6.23 9.22
CA GLY A 81 -20.97 5.34 8.60
C GLY A 81 -22.16 5.00 9.50
N PRO A 82 -23.08 4.12 9.07
CA PRO A 82 -24.24 3.70 9.86
C PRO A 82 -23.87 3.02 11.19
N ALA A 83 -22.66 2.45 11.29
CA ALA A 83 -22.10 1.91 12.54
C ALA A 83 -21.70 3.00 13.57
N ALA A 84 -21.59 4.25 13.15
CA ALA A 84 -21.25 5.39 14.01
C ALA A 84 -22.27 5.64 15.10
N GLY A 85 -23.57 5.44 14.83
CA GLY A 85 -24.62 5.62 15.82
C GLY A 85 -24.41 4.74 17.05
N MET A 86 -23.98 3.49 16.84
CA MET A 86 -23.78 2.53 17.93
C MET A 86 -22.54 2.86 18.77
N ILE A 87 -21.42 3.21 18.12
CA ILE A 87 -20.16 3.57 18.79
C ILE A 87 -20.25 4.93 19.49
N ARG A 88 -20.88 5.92 18.84
CA ARG A 88 -21.09 7.24 19.43
C ARG A 88 -21.98 7.16 20.67
N ASN A 89 -23.01 6.32 20.64
CA ASN A 89 -23.89 6.13 21.79
C ASN A 89 -23.16 5.48 22.96
N SER A 90 -22.35 4.43 22.74
CA SER A 90 -21.60 3.78 23.82
C SER A 90 -20.59 4.73 24.46
N ILE A 91 -19.83 5.48 23.66
CA ILE A 91 -18.88 6.49 24.16
C ILE A 91 -19.63 7.59 24.93
N GLY A 92 -20.77 8.06 24.40
CA GLY A 92 -21.60 9.07 25.05
C GLY A 92 -22.15 8.60 26.40
N THR A 93 -22.61 7.35 26.50
CA THR A 93 -23.09 6.75 27.76
C THR A 93 -21.96 6.62 28.78
N VAL A 94 -20.78 6.15 28.38
CA VAL A 94 -19.62 6.06 29.29
C VAL A 94 -19.22 7.46 29.78
N MET A 95 -19.16 8.44 28.88
CA MET A 95 -18.84 9.83 29.25
C MET A 95 -19.87 10.40 30.22
N GLN A 96 -21.15 10.17 29.98
CA GLN A 96 -22.23 10.58 30.87
C GLN A 96 -22.09 9.93 32.25
N ILE A 97 -21.81 8.63 32.32
CA ILE A 97 -21.58 7.93 33.60
C ILE A 97 -20.41 8.55 34.36
N ILE A 98 -19.29 8.83 33.67
CA ILE A 98 -18.13 9.49 34.29
C ILE A 98 -18.53 10.87 34.83
N MET A 99 -19.19 11.70 34.01
CA MET A 99 -19.58 13.05 34.39
C MET A 99 -20.59 13.05 35.54
N THR A 100 -21.57 12.14 35.50
CA THR A 100 -22.54 11.94 36.58
C THR A 100 -21.84 11.53 37.87
N ASN A 101 -20.92 10.57 37.84
CA ASN A 101 -20.17 10.19 39.04
C ASN A 101 -19.33 11.35 39.60
N LEU A 102 -18.70 12.17 38.75
CA LEU A 102 -17.93 13.33 39.20
C LEU A 102 -18.80 14.41 39.82
N VAL A 103 -19.92 14.76 39.18
CA VAL A 103 -20.87 15.76 39.69
C VAL A 103 -21.57 15.26 40.94
N SER A 104 -22.07 14.02 40.95
CA SER A 104 -22.74 13.40 42.10
C SER A 104 -21.85 13.31 43.32
N ARG A 105 -20.54 13.06 43.17
CA ARG A 105 -19.62 13.11 44.32
C ARG A 105 -19.47 14.51 44.87
N LYS A 106 -19.40 15.52 43.99
CA LYS A 106 -19.28 16.93 44.40
C LYS A 106 -20.59 17.46 45.01
N THR A 107 -21.75 17.07 44.50
CA THR A 107 -23.05 17.43 45.09
C THR A 107 -23.36 16.61 46.35
N ALA A 108 -22.97 15.35 46.44
CA ALA A 108 -23.08 14.57 47.69
C ALA A 108 -22.23 15.19 48.81
N THR A 109 -21.04 15.71 48.50
CA THR A 109 -20.26 16.48 49.48
C THR A 109 -20.87 17.84 49.80
N LEU A 110 -21.56 18.50 48.86
CA LEU A 110 -22.25 19.78 49.14
C LEU A 110 -23.55 19.58 49.94
N ILE A 111 -24.28 18.49 49.70
CA ILE A 111 -25.51 18.15 50.43
C ILE A 111 -25.17 17.57 51.82
N ALA A 112 -24.02 16.89 51.96
CA ALA A 112 -23.52 16.45 53.27
C ALA A 112 -23.07 17.65 54.13
N ASP A 113 -22.42 18.65 53.54
CA ASP A 113 -21.99 19.89 54.21
C ASP A 113 -23.19 20.76 54.66
N ASP A 114 -24.27 20.82 53.88
CA ASP A 114 -25.51 21.51 54.28
C ASP A 114 -26.34 20.74 55.33
N SER A 115 -26.12 19.43 55.51
CA SER A 115 -26.90 18.61 56.47
C SER A 115 -26.38 18.64 57.91
N GLU A 116 -25.13 19.07 58.16
CA GLU A 116 -24.60 19.24 59.52
C GLU A 116 -25.01 20.57 60.18
N THR A 117 -25.53 21.55 59.44
CA THR A 117 -25.86 22.89 59.99
C THR A 117 -27.31 23.04 60.48
N VAL A 118 -28.21 22.09 60.20
CA VAL A 118 -29.65 22.22 60.56
C VAL A 118 -30.02 21.49 61.87
N ASN A 119 -29.19 20.58 62.39
CA ASN A 119 -29.54 19.77 63.58
C ASN A 119 -29.02 20.31 64.94
N SER A 120 -28.31 21.44 64.99
CA SER A 120 -27.85 22.04 66.27
C SER A 120 -28.79 23.07 66.88
N ASN A 121 -29.88 23.47 66.19
CA ASN A 121 -30.74 24.58 66.62
C ASN A 121 -32.06 24.17 67.29
N ASN A 122 -32.30 22.89 67.60
CA ASN A 122 -33.56 22.45 68.24
C ASN A 122 -33.37 21.76 69.59
N LYS A 123 -32.42 22.23 70.40
CA LYS A 123 -32.27 21.76 71.79
C LYS A 123 -31.83 22.86 72.75
N GLN A 124 -32.48 24.02 72.72
CA GLN A 124 -32.45 24.99 73.82
C GLN A 124 -33.56 26.05 73.68
N SER A 125 -34.77 25.70 74.11
CA SER A 125 -35.73 26.60 74.75
C SER A 125 -36.69 25.77 75.58
#